data_AF-A0A3R9T3M5-F1
#
_entry.id   AF-A0A3R9T3M5-F1
#
_cell.length_a   1.000
_cell.length_b   1.000
_cell.length_c   1.000
_cell.angle_alpha   90.00
_cell.angle_beta   90.00
_cell.angle_gamma   90.00
#
_symmetry.space_group_name_H-M   'P 1'
#
loop_
_entity.id
_entity.type
_entity.pdbx_description
1 polymer ?
#
loop_
_entity_poly.entity_id
_entity_poly.type
_entity_poly.pdbx_seq_one_letter_code
_entity_poly.pdbx_strand_id
1 'polypeptide(L)'
;EGGAEKGKGYNPVRGAKVIEFAKNFLNEIFPLAQGSHADATKYAIEQNKLVVTLKDGTKTGLAHEAQFVGFNGEEANPSEVVLLSNGLHVIIEIDANSPIGQTDLAGVKDLTLEAAVTTIQDLEDSVAAVDAEEKVEGYRNWLGLMKGTLQESIEKNGKTIVRALNKDREIKNLIGGTTKLHGRSLMLLRNVGHLMTNPAILVDGEEIFEG
;
A
#
# COMPACT_ATOMS: atom_id res chain seq x y z
N GLU A 1 13.90 22.02 4.87
CA GLU A 1 14.40 23.12 5.74
C GLU A 1 14.47 22.67 7.19
N GLY A 2 15.33 23.33 7.98
CA GLY A 2 15.49 23.09 9.42
C GLY A 2 16.11 21.73 9.76
N GLY A 3 17.16 21.30 9.05
CA GLY A 3 17.85 20.02 9.33
C GLY A 3 17.07 18.76 8.96
N ALA A 4 15.99 18.88 8.17
CA ALA A 4 15.11 17.78 7.76
C ALA A 4 15.46 17.18 6.38
N GLU A 5 16.70 17.31 5.93
CA GLU A 5 17.21 16.71 4.70
C GLU A 5 17.20 15.16 4.75
N LYS A 6 17.16 14.54 3.57
CA LYS A 6 17.39 13.11 3.44
C LYS A 6 18.89 12.84 3.60
N GLY A 7 19.25 11.85 4.41
CA GLY A 7 20.62 11.36 4.56
C GLY A 7 20.75 9.89 4.11
N LYS A 8 21.90 9.27 4.39
CA LYS A 8 22.13 7.84 4.13
C LYS A 8 21.34 6.92 5.07
N GLY A 9 20.90 7.45 6.22
CA GLY A 9 20.11 6.74 7.22
C GLY A 9 18.88 7.54 7.67
N TYR A 10 18.21 7.06 8.71
CA TYR A 10 17.07 7.76 9.30
C TYR A 10 17.51 9.08 9.94
N ASN A 11 16.85 10.17 9.55
CA ASN A 11 17.00 11.48 10.17
C ASN A 11 15.77 11.74 11.05
N PRO A 12 15.88 11.70 12.39
CA PRO A 12 14.75 11.89 13.29
C PRO A 12 14.05 13.24 13.13
N VAL A 13 14.78 14.31 12.76
CA VAL A 13 14.19 15.64 12.52
C VAL A 13 13.25 15.60 11.30
N ARG A 14 13.65 14.87 10.26
CA ARG A 14 12.79 14.63 9.11
C ARG A 14 11.64 13.69 9.45
N GLY A 15 11.92 12.62 10.19
CA GLY A 15 10.93 11.62 10.60
C GLY A 15 9.80 12.24 11.42
N ALA A 16 10.11 13.12 12.37
CA ALA A 16 9.11 13.86 13.15
C ALA A 16 8.15 14.67 12.26
N LYS A 17 8.65 15.33 11.20
CA LYS A 17 7.80 16.04 10.22
C LYS A 17 6.92 15.09 9.41
N VAL A 18 7.42 13.89 9.08
CA VAL A 18 6.62 12.87 8.40
C VAL A 18 5.50 12.36 9.31
N ILE A 19 5.80 12.09 10.58
CA ILE A 19 4.80 11.68 11.57
C ILE A 19 3.76 12.78 11.76
N GLU A 20 4.18 14.03 11.94
CA GLU A 20 3.27 15.18 12.07
C GLU A 20 2.32 15.28 10.87
N PHE A 21 2.85 15.19 9.65
CA PHE A 21 2.04 15.17 8.45
C PHE A 21 1.02 14.01 8.44
N ALA A 22 1.47 12.80 8.79
CA ALA A 22 0.62 11.62 8.85
C ALA A 22 -0.50 11.74 9.90
N LYS A 23 -0.21 12.29 11.08
CA LYS A 23 -1.22 12.52 12.13
C LYS A 23 -2.21 13.62 11.72
N ASN A 24 -1.75 14.67 11.04
CA ASN A 24 -2.63 15.70 10.49
C ASN A 24 -3.55 15.13 9.40
N PHE A 25 -3.03 14.27 8.53
CA PHE A 25 -3.84 13.52 7.57
C PHE A 25 -4.93 12.68 8.26
N LEU A 26 -4.58 11.95 9.33
CA LEU A 26 -5.59 11.21 10.11
C LEU A 26 -6.63 12.14 10.74
N ASN A 27 -6.21 13.28 11.29
CA ASN A 27 -7.16 14.25 11.86
C ASN A 27 -8.13 14.82 10.83
N GLU A 28 -7.68 15.01 9.58
CA GLU A 28 -8.51 15.54 8.51
C GLU A 28 -9.50 14.49 7.97
N ILE A 29 -9.03 13.26 7.74
CA ILE A 29 -9.81 12.23 7.05
C ILE A 29 -10.55 11.30 8.00
N PHE A 30 -10.00 11.05 9.19
CA PHE A 30 -10.52 10.15 10.21
C PHE A 30 -10.58 10.84 11.58
N PRO A 31 -11.23 12.02 11.70
CA PRO A 31 -11.18 12.82 12.91
C PRO A 31 -11.62 12.03 14.14
N LEU A 32 -10.94 12.26 15.26
CA LEU A 32 -11.43 11.80 16.57
C LEU A 32 -12.62 12.66 17.00
N ALA A 33 -13.56 12.07 17.74
CA ALA A 33 -14.69 12.81 18.29
C ALA A 33 -14.24 13.92 19.25
N GLN A 34 -13.12 13.72 19.94
CA GLN A 34 -12.45 14.69 20.80
C GLN A 34 -10.93 14.56 20.64
N GLY A 35 -10.22 15.68 20.66
CA GLY A 35 -8.76 15.70 20.60
C GLY A 35 -8.16 15.44 19.21
N SER A 36 -6.93 14.94 19.19
CA SER A 36 -6.10 14.80 17.99
C SER A 36 -5.35 13.47 18.00
N HIS A 37 -5.16 12.86 16.82
CA HIS A 37 -4.29 11.70 16.65
C HIS A 37 -2.83 11.97 17.04
N ALA A 38 -2.38 13.22 16.98
CA ALA A 38 -1.06 13.63 17.48
C ALA A 38 -0.91 13.43 19.00
N ASP A 39 -2.04 13.33 19.71
CA ASP A 39 -2.09 13.06 21.14
C ASP A 39 -2.47 11.63 21.48
N ALA A 40 -2.64 10.75 20.50
CA ALA A 40 -2.85 9.34 20.74
C ALA A 40 -1.64 8.72 21.46
N THR A 41 -1.91 8.02 22.55
CA THR A 41 -0.94 7.18 23.28
C THR A 41 -1.25 5.70 23.18
N LYS A 42 -2.49 5.35 22.79
CA LYS A 42 -2.90 3.98 22.57
C LYS A 42 -4.09 3.89 21.64
N TYR A 43 -4.07 2.92 20.75
CA TYR A 43 -5.26 2.43 20.03
C TYR A 43 -5.67 1.08 20.62
N ALA A 44 -6.97 0.86 20.79
CA ALA A 44 -7.55 -0.40 21.26
C ALA A 44 -8.92 -0.62 20.62
N ILE A 45 -9.40 -1.86 20.64
CA ILE A 45 -10.74 -2.23 20.22
C ILE A 45 -11.51 -2.60 21.48
N GLU A 46 -12.61 -1.89 21.76
CA GLU A 46 -13.51 -2.20 22.86
C GLU A 46 -14.93 -2.28 22.30
N GLN A 47 -15.63 -3.39 22.53
CA GLN A 47 -17.01 -3.60 22.05
C GLN A 47 -17.18 -3.32 20.54
N ASN A 48 -16.24 -3.81 19.71
CA ASN A 48 -16.19 -3.62 18.26
C ASN A 48 -16.05 -2.15 17.80
N LYS A 49 -15.58 -1.25 18.67
CA LYS A 49 -15.29 0.14 18.35
C LYS A 49 -13.82 0.46 18.56
N LEU A 50 -13.28 1.37 17.74
CA LEU A 50 -11.96 1.94 17.97
C LEU A 50 -12.00 2.89 19.16
N VAL A 51 -11.17 2.61 20.15
CA VAL A 51 -10.91 3.47 21.32
C VAL A 51 -9.48 3.98 21.23
N VAL A 52 -9.34 5.30 21.36
CA VAL A 52 -8.06 6.01 21.35
C VAL A 52 -7.87 6.68 22.71
N THR A 53 -6.81 6.30 23.42
CA THR A 53 -6.39 6.99 24.64
C THR A 53 -5.49 8.16 24.26
N LEU A 54 -5.77 9.35 24.81
CA LEU A 54 -4.99 10.56 24.58
C LEU A 54 -3.95 10.79 25.69
N LYS A 55 -3.01 11.73 25.49
CA LYS A 55 -1.95 12.04 26.47
C LYS A 55 -2.46 12.48 27.84
N ASP A 56 -3.64 13.10 27.90
CA ASP A 56 -4.28 13.53 29.15
C ASP A 56 -5.01 12.39 29.88
N GLY A 57 -4.98 11.18 29.32
CA GLY A 57 -5.65 9.99 29.86
C GLY A 57 -7.12 9.86 29.47
N THR A 58 -7.68 10.82 28.74
CA THR A 58 -9.04 10.70 28.19
C THR A 58 -9.09 9.62 27.12
N LYS A 59 -10.25 8.99 26.97
CA LYS A 59 -10.55 8.04 25.90
C LYS A 59 -11.59 8.63 24.96
N THR A 60 -11.34 8.52 23.66
CA THR A 60 -12.25 8.94 22.59
C THR A 60 -12.40 7.84 21.55
N GLY A 61 -13.35 7.98 20.63
CA GLY A 61 -13.42 7.22 19.39
C GLY A 61 -13.22 8.14 18.18
N LEU A 62 -13.49 7.60 16.98
CA LEU A 62 -13.65 8.39 15.76
C LEU A 62 -14.93 9.22 15.85
N ALA A 63 -14.92 10.42 15.27
CA ALA A 63 -16.12 11.24 15.10
C ALA A 63 -17.13 10.55 14.18
N HIS A 64 -16.65 9.75 13.22
CA HIS A 64 -17.44 8.89 12.35
C HIS A 64 -17.06 7.43 12.58
N GLU A 65 -17.72 6.77 13.55
CA GLU A 65 -17.38 5.40 13.96
C GLU A 65 -17.34 4.38 12.80
N ALA A 66 -18.19 4.56 11.78
CA ALA A 66 -18.26 3.68 10.61
C ALA A 66 -17.00 3.69 9.73
N GLN A 67 -16.09 4.65 9.92
CA GLN A 67 -14.80 4.66 9.23
C GLN A 67 -13.85 3.59 9.77
N PHE A 68 -14.05 3.07 10.98
CA PHE A 68 -13.33 1.89 11.46
C PHE A 68 -13.98 0.64 10.90
N VAL A 69 -13.22 -0.17 10.17
CA VAL A 69 -13.75 -1.33 9.42
C VAL A 69 -13.11 -2.67 9.78
N GLY A 70 -12.01 -2.65 10.55
CA GLY A 70 -11.36 -3.87 11.00
C GLY A 70 -10.02 -3.62 11.67
N PHE A 71 -9.39 -4.68 12.14
CA PHE A 71 -8.10 -4.62 12.81
C PHE A 71 -7.35 -5.94 12.66
N ASN A 72 -6.09 -5.97 13.08
CA ASN A 72 -5.32 -7.20 13.29
C ASN A 72 -4.57 -7.13 14.63
N GLY A 73 -4.08 -8.28 15.08
CA GLY A 73 -3.48 -8.42 16.42
C GLY A 73 -4.54 -8.62 17.52
N GLU A 74 -4.19 -8.24 18.74
CA GLU A 74 -5.08 -8.33 19.91
C GLU A 74 -5.92 -7.06 20.06
N GLU A 75 -7.16 -7.18 20.51
CA GLU A 75 -8.05 -6.02 20.69
C GLU A 75 -7.45 -4.96 21.63
N ALA A 76 -6.79 -5.39 22.71
CA ALA A 76 -6.18 -4.48 23.67
C ALA A 76 -4.90 -3.82 23.15
N ASN A 77 -4.22 -4.38 22.15
CA ASN A 77 -2.98 -3.89 21.56
C ASN A 77 -2.92 -4.31 20.08
N PRO A 78 -3.73 -3.69 19.21
CA PRO A 78 -3.81 -4.10 17.81
C PRO A 78 -2.48 -3.82 17.11
N SER A 79 -2.07 -4.73 16.23
CA SER A 79 -0.93 -4.49 15.34
C SER A 79 -1.32 -3.62 14.14
N GLU A 80 -2.61 -3.62 13.78
CA GLU A 80 -3.15 -2.83 12.68
C GLU A 80 -4.56 -2.34 13.03
N VAL A 81 -4.85 -1.08 12.71
CA VAL A 81 -6.21 -0.52 12.71
C VAL A 81 -6.55 -0.16 11.27
N VAL A 82 -7.64 -0.72 10.74
CA VAL A 82 -8.07 -0.54 9.35
C VAL A 82 -9.21 0.47 9.31
N LEU A 83 -8.97 1.54 8.58
CA LEU A 83 -9.89 2.64 8.37
C LEU A 83 -10.32 2.71 6.91
N LEU A 84 -11.49 3.28 6.64
CA LEU A 84 -12.07 3.44 5.30
C LEU A 84 -12.67 4.84 5.15
N SER A 85 -12.30 5.53 4.08
CA SER A 85 -12.92 6.81 3.70
C SER A 85 -13.01 6.89 2.19
N ASN A 86 -14.17 7.33 1.66
CA ASN A 86 -14.44 7.44 0.22
C ASN A 86 -14.06 6.21 -0.61
N GLY A 87 -14.24 5.01 -0.03
CA GLY A 87 -13.93 3.74 -0.70
C GLY A 87 -12.46 3.34 -0.73
N LEU A 88 -11.56 4.10 -0.07
CA LEU A 88 -10.14 3.79 0.04
C LEU A 88 -9.72 3.51 1.48
N HIS A 89 -8.97 2.43 1.67
CA HIS A 89 -8.50 1.99 2.97
C HIS A 89 -7.23 2.74 3.41
N VAL A 90 -7.12 2.97 4.71
CA VAL A 90 -5.88 3.38 5.38
C VAL A 90 -5.66 2.47 6.57
N ILE A 91 -4.45 1.94 6.70
CA ILE A 91 -4.07 1.04 7.79
C ILE A 91 -3.05 1.75 8.66
N ILE A 92 -3.40 1.99 9.92
CA ILE A 92 -2.47 2.43 10.95
C ILE A 92 -1.71 1.19 11.42
N GLU A 93 -0.40 1.13 11.16
CA GLU A 93 0.44 0.02 11.58
C GLU A 93 1.13 0.36 12.90
N ILE A 94 1.02 -0.54 13.88
CA ILE A 94 1.47 -0.30 15.25
C ILE A 94 2.50 -1.37 15.61
N ASP A 95 3.69 -0.92 15.96
CA ASP A 95 4.78 -1.73 16.48
C ASP A 95 5.73 -0.83 17.28
N ALA A 96 5.51 -0.79 18.59
CA ALA A 96 6.31 0.01 19.52
C ALA A 96 7.78 -0.45 19.59
N ASN A 97 8.13 -1.64 19.07
CA ASN A 97 9.52 -2.10 19.03
C ASN A 97 10.23 -1.72 17.72
N SER A 98 9.50 -1.25 16.71
CA SER A 98 10.11 -0.83 15.45
C SER A 98 10.92 0.46 15.62
N PRO A 99 11.93 0.73 14.75
CA PRO A 99 12.74 1.94 14.84
C PRO A 99 11.95 3.25 14.84
N ILE A 100 10.80 3.28 14.16
CA ILE A 100 9.91 4.46 14.11
C ILE A 100 8.91 4.44 15.26
N GLY A 101 8.26 3.30 15.53
CA GLY A 101 7.25 3.19 16.57
C GLY A 101 7.77 3.47 17.97
N GLN A 102 9.06 3.20 18.26
CA GLN A 102 9.70 3.63 19.51
C GLN A 102 9.71 5.15 19.72
N THR A 103 9.54 5.93 18.64
CA THR A 103 9.53 7.40 18.66
C THR A 103 8.12 8.00 18.59
N ASP A 104 7.08 7.19 18.35
CA ASP A 104 5.68 7.60 18.33
C ASP A 104 5.00 7.25 19.66
N LEU A 105 4.18 8.15 20.18
CA LEU A 105 3.55 7.99 21.50
C LEU A 105 2.55 6.85 21.59
N ALA A 106 1.97 6.44 20.46
CA ALA A 106 1.07 5.30 20.35
C ALA A 106 1.72 4.07 19.70
N GLY A 107 3.04 4.09 19.49
CA GLY A 107 3.77 3.01 18.83
C GLY A 107 3.49 2.89 17.33
N VAL A 108 2.91 3.91 16.69
CA VAL A 108 2.64 3.90 15.24
C VAL A 108 3.95 3.89 14.47
N LYS A 109 4.13 2.90 13.60
CA LYS A 109 5.33 2.77 12.76
C LYS A 109 5.13 3.31 11.34
N ASP A 110 3.91 3.23 10.81
CA ASP A 110 3.59 3.64 9.45
C ASP A 110 2.07 3.81 9.23
N LEU A 111 1.70 4.48 8.14
CA LEU A 111 0.36 4.47 7.57
C LEU A 111 0.42 3.86 6.18
N THR A 112 -0.21 2.70 5.99
CA THR A 112 -0.34 2.09 4.66
C THR A 112 -1.63 2.54 3.99
N LEU A 113 -1.51 3.25 2.87
CA LEU A 113 -2.64 3.75 2.09
C LEU A 113 -2.94 2.79 0.93
N GLU A 114 -4.22 2.48 0.73
CA GLU A 114 -4.69 1.96 -0.55
C GLU A 114 -4.54 3.05 -1.62
N ALA A 115 -3.80 2.74 -2.70
CA ALA A 115 -3.33 3.76 -3.64
C ALA A 115 -3.63 3.40 -5.09
N ALA A 116 -2.73 2.68 -5.77
CA ALA A 116 -2.92 2.28 -7.16
C ALA A 116 -3.96 1.15 -7.26
N VAL A 117 -5.24 1.50 -7.19
CA VAL A 117 -6.37 0.56 -7.30
C VAL A 117 -6.38 -0.17 -8.66
N THR A 118 -5.89 0.50 -9.70
CA THR A 118 -5.66 -0.06 -11.04
C THR A 118 -4.29 0.30 -11.57
N THR A 119 -3.67 -0.59 -12.34
CA THR A 119 -2.39 -0.36 -13.04
C THR A 119 -2.51 -0.84 -14.48
N ILE A 120 -2.07 -0.03 -15.42
CA ILE A 120 -1.94 -0.42 -16.83
C ILE A 120 -0.55 -1.04 -17.03
N GLN A 121 -0.50 -2.32 -17.37
CA GLN A 121 0.68 -2.98 -17.90
C GLN A 121 0.78 -2.61 -19.38
N ASP A 122 1.88 -1.97 -19.75
CA ASP A 122 1.95 -1.25 -21.00
C ASP A 122 2.85 -1.96 -22.02
N LEU A 123 2.29 -2.28 -23.19
CA LEU A 123 3.01 -2.83 -24.34
C LEU A 123 3.03 -1.83 -25.51
N GLU A 124 2.72 -0.56 -25.26
CA GLU A 124 2.71 0.52 -26.25
C GLU A 124 3.83 1.54 -25.95
N ASP A 125 3.50 2.80 -25.66
CA ASP A 125 4.44 3.93 -25.74
C ASP A 125 5.59 3.90 -24.69
N SER A 126 5.49 3.09 -23.63
CA SER A 126 6.54 3.02 -22.60
C SER A 126 7.60 1.95 -22.86
N VAL A 127 7.45 1.14 -23.92
CA VAL A 127 8.38 0.07 -24.27
C VAL A 127 8.88 0.20 -25.72
N ALA A 128 10.03 -0.43 -26.01
CA ALA A 128 10.48 -0.67 -27.37
C ALA A 128 10.42 -2.18 -27.62
N ALA A 129 9.55 -2.61 -28.52
CA ALA A 129 9.38 -4.01 -28.90
C ALA A 129 9.12 -4.13 -30.41
N VAL A 130 10.21 -4.21 -31.18
CA VAL A 130 10.24 -4.09 -32.65
C VAL A 130 10.30 -5.44 -33.36
N ASP A 131 10.53 -6.54 -32.64
CA ASP A 131 10.59 -7.89 -33.20
C ASP A 131 9.98 -8.97 -32.29
N ALA A 132 10.02 -10.23 -32.74
CA ALA A 132 9.44 -11.35 -32.02
C ALA A 132 10.06 -11.58 -30.63
N GLU A 133 11.35 -11.33 -30.45
CA GLU A 133 12.05 -11.60 -29.19
C GLU A 133 11.51 -10.67 -28.09
N GLU A 134 11.45 -9.38 -28.40
CA GLU A 134 10.99 -8.34 -27.48
C GLU A 134 9.48 -8.45 -27.20
N LYS A 135 8.67 -8.78 -28.23
CA LYS A 135 7.23 -9.06 -28.04
C LYS A 135 7.01 -10.23 -27.09
N VAL A 136 7.77 -11.33 -27.27
CA VAL A 136 7.69 -12.50 -26.40
C VAL A 136 8.12 -12.18 -24.97
N GLU A 137 9.08 -11.27 -24.74
CA GLU A 137 9.43 -10.80 -23.40
C GLU A 137 8.24 -10.13 -22.71
N GLY A 138 7.60 -9.15 -23.36
CA GLY A 138 6.40 -8.48 -22.85
C GLY A 138 5.26 -9.47 -22.57
N TYR A 139 4.98 -10.37 -23.50
CA TYR A 139 3.94 -11.40 -23.34
C TYR A 139 4.25 -12.38 -22.20
N ARG A 140 5.52 -12.75 -22.00
CA ARG A 140 5.94 -13.63 -20.90
C ARG A 140 5.75 -12.95 -19.56
N ASN A 141 6.08 -11.67 -19.45
CA ASN A 141 5.84 -10.88 -18.24
C ASN A 141 4.34 -10.79 -17.93
N TRP A 142 3.51 -10.49 -18.94
CA TRP A 142 2.06 -10.48 -18.79
C TRP A 142 1.50 -11.83 -18.37
N LEU A 143 1.96 -12.93 -18.99
CA LEU A 143 1.57 -14.29 -18.61
C LEU A 143 1.95 -14.60 -17.15
N GLY A 144 3.13 -14.19 -16.72
CA GLY A 144 3.58 -14.33 -15.33
C GLY A 144 2.66 -13.59 -14.35
N LEU A 145 2.22 -12.38 -14.70
CA LEU A 145 1.26 -11.61 -13.91
C LEU A 145 -0.10 -12.32 -13.82
N MET A 146 -0.63 -12.80 -14.95
CA MET A 146 -1.91 -13.53 -15.00
C MET A 146 -1.88 -14.84 -14.22
N LYS A 147 -0.74 -15.53 -14.19
CA LYS A 147 -0.56 -16.77 -13.41
C LYS A 147 -0.24 -16.51 -11.94
N GLY A 148 0.06 -15.28 -11.55
CA GLY A 148 0.51 -14.96 -10.19
C GLY A 148 1.94 -15.44 -9.89
N THR A 149 2.74 -15.76 -10.91
CA THR A 149 4.07 -16.39 -10.76
C THR A 149 5.23 -15.48 -11.15
N LEU A 150 4.97 -14.24 -11.59
CA LEU A 150 6.03 -13.31 -11.94
C LEU A 150 6.88 -12.98 -10.71
N GLN A 151 8.19 -13.12 -10.84
CA GLN A 151 9.17 -12.76 -9.83
C GLN A 151 10.49 -12.32 -10.46
N GLU A 152 11.26 -11.51 -9.74
CA GLU A 152 12.52 -10.93 -10.18
C GLU A 152 13.56 -11.01 -9.05
N SER A 153 14.82 -11.34 -9.36
CA SER A 153 15.93 -11.31 -8.40
C SER A 153 16.64 -9.96 -8.49
N ILE A 154 16.72 -9.24 -7.36
CA ILE A 154 17.28 -7.89 -7.30
C ILE A 154 18.42 -7.86 -6.28
N GLU A 155 19.57 -7.31 -6.67
CA GLU A 155 20.68 -7.03 -5.77
C GLU A 155 20.47 -5.70 -5.01
N LYS A 156 20.46 -5.75 -3.68
CA LYS A 156 20.35 -4.57 -2.83
C LYS A 156 21.31 -4.68 -1.64
N ASN A 157 22.26 -3.75 -1.55
CA ASN A 157 23.28 -3.74 -0.49
C ASN A 157 24.09 -5.06 -0.40
N GLY A 158 24.42 -5.65 -1.55
CA GLY A 158 25.16 -6.92 -1.63
C GLY A 158 24.35 -8.15 -1.20
N LYS A 159 23.02 -8.05 -1.16
CA LYS A 159 22.10 -9.17 -0.92
C LYS A 159 21.14 -9.30 -2.08
N THR A 160 20.98 -10.53 -2.57
CA THR A 160 19.93 -10.89 -3.52
C THR A 160 18.58 -10.97 -2.78
N ILE A 161 17.57 -10.29 -3.32
CA ILE A 161 16.19 -10.32 -2.84
C ILE A 161 15.30 -10.77 -4.00
N VAL A 162 14.46 -11.77 -3.78
CA VAL A 162 13.43 -12.17 -4.76
C VAL A 162 12.17 -11.35 -4.50
N ARG A 163 11.75 -10.56 -5.49
CA ARG A 163 10.49 -9.81 -5.48
C ARG A 163 9.43 -10.62 -6.21
N ALA A 164 8.27 -10.78 -5.59
CA ALA A 164 7.11 -11.46 -6.17
C ALA A 164 5.83 -10.65 -5.92
N LEU A 165 4.73 -11.07 -6.53
CA LEU A 165 3.41 -10.47 -6.31
C LEU A 165 2.95 -10.63 -4.86
N ASN A 166 2.50 -9.54 -4.24
CA ASN A 166 1.96 -9.56 -2.88
C ASN A 166 0.69 -10.41 -2.80
N LYS A 167 0.47 -11.07 -1.66
CA LYS A 167 -0.79 -11.75 -1.36
C LYS A 167 -1.86 -10.76 -0.94
N ASP A 168 -3.12 -11.20 -0.97
CA ASP A 168 -4.22 -10.45 -0.35
C ASP A 168 -3.99 -10.31 1.16
N ARG A 169 -4.47 -9.22 1.74
CA ARG A 169 -4.40 -8.98 3.19
C ARG A 169 -5.64 -9.53 3.87
N GLU A 170 -5.46 -10.23 4.97
CA GLU A 170 -6.55 -10.72 5.81
C GLU A 170 -6.73 -9.78 7.01
N ILE A 171 -7.96 -9.31 7.22
CA ILE A 171 -8.31 -8.34 8.26
C ILE A 171 -9.39 -8.95 9.16
N LYS A 172 -9.26 -8.89 10.48
CA LYS A 172 -10.36 -9.23 11.39
C LYS A 172 -11.45 -8.16 11.27
N ASN A 173 -12.64 -8.59 10.89
CA ASN A 173 -13.78 -7.71 10.72
C ASN A 173 -14.56 -7.53 12.03
N LEU A 174 -15.45 -6.55 12.07
CA LEU A 174 -16.17 -6.15 13.28
C LEU A 174 -17.34 -7.09 13.65
N ILE A 175 -17.60 -8.13 12.85
CA ILE A 175 -18.67 -9.12 13.08
C ILE A 175 -18.12 -10.49 13.51
N GLY A 176 -16.84 -10.56 13.88
CA GLY A 176 -16.22 -11.77 14.44
C GLY A 176 -15.64 -12.74 13.41
N GLY A 177 -15.34 -12.29 12.20
CA GLY A 177 -14.72 -13.09 11.13
C GLY A 177 -13.55 -12.37 10.45
N THR A 178 -13.22 -12.79 9.22
CA THR A 178 -12.14 -12.21 8.41
C THR A 178 -12.68 -11.64 7.10
N THR A 179 -12.22 -10.45 6.73
CA THR A 179 -12.42 -9.84 5.41
C THR A 179 -11.09 -9.83 4.66
N LYS A 180 -11.11 -10.07 3.34
CA LYS A 180 -9.92 -10.00 2.49
C LYS A 180 -9.87 -8.67 1.74
N LEU A 181 -8.75 -7.98 1.81
CA LEU A 181 -8.43 -6.84 0.96
C LEU A 181 -7.49 -7.30 -0.15
N HIS A 182 -7.78 -6.92 -1.39
CA HIS A 182 -6.92 -7.26 -2.52
C HIS A 182 -5.55 -6.62 -2.34
N GLY A 183 -4.50 -7.44 -2.32
CA GLY A 183 -3.13 -6.99 -2.04
C GLY A 183 -2.38 -6.49 -3.27
N ARG A 184 -3.07 -6.43 -4.41
CA ARG A 184 -2.52 -6.08 -5.72
C ARG A 184 -3.50 -5.15 -6.43
N SER A 185 -2.95 -4.29 -7.26
CA SER A 185 -3.72 -3.50 -8.19
C SER A 185 -4.48 -4.37 -9.18
N LEU A 186 -5.67 -3.93 -9.60
CA LEU A 186 -6.34 -4.50 -10.76
C LEU A 186 -5.54 -4.14 -12.02
N MET A 187 -5.14 -5.15 -12.78
CA MET A 187 -4.27 -4.95 -13.94
C MET A 187 -5.08 -4.82 -15.23
N LEU A 188 -4.81 -3.76 -15.98
CA LEU A 188 -5.18 -3.62 -17.39
C LEU A 188 -3.96 -3.92 -18.26
N LEU A 189 -4.19 -4.29 -19.52
CA LEU A 189 -3.13 -4.40 -20.53
C LEU A 189 -3.39 -3.36 -21.63
N ARG A 190 -2.43 -2.49 -21.88
CA ARG A 190 -2.47 -1.59 -23.05
C ARG A 190 -1.74 -2.26 -24.20
N ASN A 191 -2.52 -2.76 -25.15
CA ASN A 191 -2.02 -3.19 -26.45
C ASN A 191 -1.61 -1.95 -27.27
N VAL A 192 -0.86 -2.18 -28.34
CA VAL A 192 -0.62 -1.15 -29.36
C VAL A 192 -1.89 -0.83 -30.15
N GLY A 193 -1.92 0.36 -30.75
CA GLY A 193 -2.97 0.75 -31.70
C GLY A 193 -2.91 0.03 -33.05
N HIS A 194 -3.76 0.47 -34.00
CA HIS A 194 -3.94 -0.19 -35.30
C HIS A 194 -2.87 0.11 -36.37
N LEU A 195 -1.82 0.88 -36.05
CA LEU A 195 -0.92 1.45 -37.05
C LEU A 195 0.20 0.49 -37.47
N MET A 196 0.91 -0.08 -36.49
CA MET A 196 2.17 -0.78 -36.74
C MET A 196 1.93 -2.23 -37.17
N THR A 197 2.80 -2.72 -38.04
CA THR A 197 2.99 -4.14 -38.32
C THR A 197 4.21 -4.65 -37.55
N ASN A 198 4.33 -5.96 -37.40
CA ASN A 198 5.48 -6.57 -36.74
C ASN A 198 5.94 -7.84 -37.47
N PRO A 199 7.26 -8.08 -37.64
CA PRO A 199 7.79 -9.24 -38.34
C PRO A 199 7.64 -10.57 -37.59
N ALA A 200 7.05 -10.59 -36.39
CA ALA A 200 6.84 -11.81 -35.61
C ALA A 200 5.97 -12.85 -36.33
N ILE A 201 5.05 -12.41 -37.19
CA ILE A 201 4.19 -13.29 -37.99
C ILE A 201 4.14 -12.74 -39.42
N LEU A 202 4.33 -13.62 -40.40
CA LEU A 202 4.18 -13.29 -41.82
C LEU A 202 3.00 -14.06 -42.42
N VAL A 203 2.19 -13.36 -43.21
CA VAL A 203 1.13 -13.96 -44.04
C VAL A 203 1.41 -13.61 -45.48
N ASP A 204 1.54 -14.62 -46.34
CA ASP A 204 1.94 -14.47 -47.75
C ASP A 204 3.26 -13.69 -47.96
N GLY A 205 4.14 -13.71 -46.95
CA GLY A 205 5.44 -13.03 -46.98
C GLY A 205 5.42 -11.59 -46.44
N GLU A 206 4.25 -11.06 -46.05
CA GLU A 206 4.09 -9.70 -45.52
C GLU A 206 3.86 -9.72 -44.01
N GLU A 207 4.36 -8.69 -43.31
CA GLU A 207 4.09 -8.49 -41.88
C GLU A 207 2.59 -8.24 -41.63
N ILE A 208 2.11 -8.68 -40.46
CA ILE A 208 0.73 -8.40 -40.03
C ILE A 208 0.67 -7.28 -39.00
N PHE A 209 -0.50 -6.66 -38.86
CA PHE A 209 -0.75 -5.67 -37.83
C PHE A 209 -0.52 -6.25 -36.43
N GLU A 210 0.14 -5.46 -35.59
CA GLU A 210 0.61 -5.88 -34.26
C GLU A 210 -0.49 -5.88 -33.18
N GLY A 211 -1.55 -5.09 -33.39
CA GLY A 211 -2.66 -4.88 -32.45
C GLY A 211 -3.70 -6.00 -32.38
#